data_AF-A0AAU7UBN5-F1
#
_entry.id   AF-A0AAU7UBN5-F1
#
_cell.length_a   1.000
_cell.length_b   1.000
_cell.length_c   1.000
_cell.angle_alpha   90.00
_cell.angle_beta   90.00
_cell.angle_gamma   90.00
#
_symmetry.space_group_name_H-M   'P 1'
#
loop_
_entity.id
_entity.type
_entity.pdbx_description
1 polymer ?
#
loop_
_entity_poly.entity_id
_entity_poly.type
_entity_poly.pdbx_seq_one_letter_code
_entity_poly.pdbx_strand_id
1 'polypeptide(L)'
;MRVQIGRFSVQLWQGVVPAHLDQLMQRSDLAETHGHLNGRQDEDGALFCAAVTPDGGGWPALFVAQRSAPDVPGFDPGVLIVPETGLVLIGAGERLLAYRLDDPPVRLWEDHTEVGFWWWDRQGEVVLMAAELELAAWDLSGRKRWSMFVEPPWSSSVQNDHIHLNVMNHLSQFSLAAGSAPKEP
;
A
#
# COMPACT_ATOMS: atom_id res chain seq x y z
N MET A 1 12.85 -7.72 6.44
CA MET A 1 11.95 -8.08 7.57
C MET A 1 11.07 -9.25 7.15
N ARG A 2 10.67 -10.15 8.06
CA ARG A 2 9.68 -11.20 7.80
C ARG A 2 8.60 -11.17 8.88
N VAL A 3 7.33 -11.22 8.46
CA VAL A 3 6.15 -11.16 9.34
C VAL A 3 5.12 -12.19 8.88
N GLN A 4 4.38 -12.76 9.82
CA GLN A 4 3.22 -13.61 9.52
C GLN A 4 1.94 -12.78 9.70
N ILE A 5 1.06 -12.79 8.69
CA ILE A 5 -0.24 -12.10 8.70
C ILE A 5 -1.33 -13.11 8.32
N GLY A 6 -2.04 -13.62 9.33
CA GLY A 6 -2.96 -14.75 9.14
C GLY A 6 -2.25 -15.94 8.50
N ARG A 7 -2.76 -16.38 7.35
CA ARG A 7 -2.22 -17.51 6.57
C ARG A 7 -1.09 -17.12 5.58
N PHE A 8 -0.55 -15.91 5.69
CA PHE A 8 0.43 -15.39 4.75
C PHE A 8 1.73 -15.05 5.47
N SER A 9 2.84 -15.53 4.90
CA SER A 9 4.18 -15.09 5.26
C SER A 9 4.61 -13.96 4.33
N VAL A 10 4.95 -12.81 4.89
CA VAL A 10 5.37 -11.62 4.15
C VAL A 10 6.85 -11.38 4.40
N GLN A 11 7.62 -11.25 3.33
CA GLN A 11 9.02 -10.88 3.39
C GLN A 11 9.24 -9.56 2.65
N LEU A 12 9.85 -8.60 3.35
CA LEU A 12 10.09 -7.25 2.86
C LEU A 12 11.59 -6.94 2.81
N TRP A 13 12.01 -6.26 1.75
CA TRP A 13 13.35 -5.71 1.57
C TRP A 13 13.23 -4.23 1.21
N GLN A 14 13.98 -3.37 1.90
CA GLN A 14 14.01 -1.93 1.66
C GLN A 14 15.47 -1.50 1.52
N GLY A 15 15.79 -0.78 0.45
CA GLY A 15 17.13 -0.32 0.11
C GLY A 15 18.11 -1.43 -0.28
N VAL A 16 17.68 -2.69 -0.39
CA VAL A 16 18.55 -3.84 -0.68
C VAL A 16 17.91 -4.78 -1.69
N VAL A 17 18.74 -5.33 -2.57
CA VAL A 17 18.32 -6.37 -3.53
C VAL A 17 18.25 -7.72 -2.81
N PRO A 18 17.15 -8.49 -2.91
CA PRO A 18 17.07 -9.84 -2.37
C PRO A 18 18.14 -10.75 -2.97
N ALA A 19 18.86 -11.52 -2.13
CA ALA A 19 19.93 -12.43 -2.59
C ALA A 19 19.46 -13.49 -3.60
N HIS A 20 18.17 -13.85 -3.57
CA HIS A 20 17.55 -14.82 -4.46
C HIS A 20 16.55 -14.15 -5.43
N LEU A 21 16.82 -12.92 -5.86
CA LEU A 21 15.94 -12.15 -6.75
C LEU A 21 15.48 -12.96 -7.97
N ASP A 22 16.41 -13.58 -8.70
CA ASP A 22 16.07 -14.37 -9.90
C ASP A 22 15.10 -15.51 -9.59
N GLN A 23 15.30 -16.18 -8.45
CA GLN A 23 14.42 -17.28 -8.03
C GLN A 23 13.04 -16.76 -7.62
N LEU A 24 12.97 -15.62 -6.93
CA LEU A 24 11.70 -14.97 -6.59
C LEU A 24 10.94 -14.58 -7.86
N MET A 25 11.61 -14.00 -8.85
CA MET A 25 11.00 -13.61 -10.12
C MET A 25 10.53 -14.82 -10.95
N GLN A 26 11.29 -15.91 -10.96
CA GLN A 26 10.99 -17.08 -11.78
C GLN A 26 9.97 -18.03 -11.16
N ARG A 27 9.90 -18.10 -9.83
CA ARG A 27 9.15 -19.13 -9.12
C ARG A 27 7.92 -18.61 -8.40
N SER A 28 7.71 -17.30 -8.36
CA SER A 28 6.45 -16.76 -7.85
C SER A 28 5.37 -16.89 -8.90
N ASP A 29 4.13 -17.18 -8.48
CA ASP A 29 3.01 -17.34 -9.41
C ASP A 29 2.70 -16.02 -10.14
N LEU A 30 2.86 -14.89 -9.46
CA LEU A 30 2.87 -13.55 -10.03
C LEU A 30 4.11 -12.79 -9.55
N ALA A 31 4.97 -12.41 -10.49
CA ALA A 31 6.14 -11.56 -10.23
C ALA A 31 6.06 -10.29 -11.08
N GLU A 32 6.07 -9.12 -10.44
CA GLU A 32 6.07 -7.83 -11.11
C GLU A 32 7.24 -6.94 -10.69
N THR A 33 7.67 -6.10 -11.61
CA THR A 33 8.76 -5.15 -11.42
C THR A 33 8.35 -3.78 -11.94
N HIS A 34 8.45 -2.76 -11.08
CA HIS A 34 8.10 -1.38 -11.41
C HIS A 34 9.34 -0.48 -11.24
N GLY A 35 9.90 -0.04 -12.37
CA GLY A 35 11.18 0.67 -12.43
C GLY A 35 12.38 -0.27 -12.61
N HIS A 36 13.59 0.31 -12.73
CA HIS A 36 14.79 -0.47 -13.02
C HIS A 36 15.42 -1.03 -11.74
N LEU A 37 15.45 -2.36 -11.61
CA LEU A 37 16.09 -3.03 -10.46
C LEU A 37 17.60 -2.74 -10.37
N ASN A 38 18.23 -2.51 -11.52
CA ASN A 38 19.66 -2.20 -11.62
C ASN A 38 19.94 -0.68 -11.81
N GLY A 39 18.92 0.17 -11.67
CA GLY A 39 19.06 1.63 -11.77
C GLY A 39 19.89 2.22 -10.63
N ARG A 40 20.53 3.37 -10.88
CA ARG A 40 21.15 4.18 -9.84
C ARG A 40 20.07 4.68 -8.88
N GLN A 41 20.36 4.67 -7.58
CA GLN A 41 19.42 5.05 -6.52
C GLN A 41 18.92 6.50 -6.65
N ASP A 42 19.71 7.32 -7.33
CA ASP A 42 19.66 8.78 -7.36
C ASP A 42 18.50 9.35 -8.21
N GLU A 43 17.93 8.56 -9.14
CA GLU A 43 16.85 9.02 -10.05
C GLU A 43 15.51 8.31 -9.79
N ASP A 44 15.55 7.04 -9.37
CA ASP A 44 14.34 6.22 -9.20
C ASP A 44 13.95 6.01 -7.72
N GLY A 45 14.79 6.41 -6.76
CA GLY A 45 14.58 6.16 -5.33
C GLY A 45 14.99 4.75 -4.86
N ALA A 46 14.84 4.48 -3.56
CA ALA A 46 15.20 3.20 -2.95
C ALA A 46 14.39 2.03 -3.54
N LEU A 47 15.05 0.88 -3.63
CA LEU A 47 14.37 -0.37 -3.98
C LEU A 47 13.52 -0.85 -2.80
N PHE A 48 12.26 -1.16 -3.06
CA PHE A 48 11.37 -1.86 -2.17
C PHE A 48 10.89 -3.16 -2.81
N CYS A 49 11.06 -4.29 -2.12
CA CYS A 49 10.52 -5.58 -2.55
C CYS A 49 9.60 -6.17 -1.49
N ALA A 50 8.51 -6.79 -1.94
CA ALA A 50 7.57 -7.54 -1.11
C ALA A 50 7.32 -8.92 -1.73
N ALA A 51 7.50 -9.97 -0.94
CA ALA A 51 7.11 -11.34 -1.28
C ALA A 51 6.00 -11.79 -0.33
N VAL A 52 4.91 -12.35 -0.86
CA VAL A 52 3.80 -12.89 -0.08
C VAL A 52 3.62 -14.36 -0.40
N THR A 53 3.80 -15.20 0.62
CA THR A 53 3.75 -16.67 0.52
C THR A 53 2.56 -17.20 1.33
N PRO A 54 1.57 -17.85 0.70
CA PRO A 54 0.51 -18.56 1.43
C PRO A 54 1.08 -19.71 2.29
N ASP A 55 0.42 -20.05 3.39
CA ASP A 55 0.79 -21.16 4.25
C ASP A 55 0.89 -22.48 3.47
N GLY A 56 1.95 -23.25 3.76
CA GLY A 56 2.26 -24.48 3.03
C GLY A 56 2.89 -24.26 1.64
N GLY A 57 3.00 -23.01 1.18
CA GLY A 57 3.69 -22.65 -0.06
C GLY A 57 5.22 -22.75 0.07
N GLY A 58 5.86 -23.36 -0.93
CA GLY A 58 7.32 -23.38 -1.03
C GLY A 58 7.92 -22.10 -1.62
N TRP A 59 7.12 -21.35 -2.39
CA TRP A 59 7.49 -20.10 -3.07
C TRP A 59 6.37 -19.07 -2.92
N PRO A 60 6.69 -17.76 -3.04
CA PRO A 60 5.68 -16.72 -2.94
C PRO A 60 4.61 -16.87 -4.01
N ALA A 61 3.35 -16.63 -3.67
CA ALA A 61 2.32 -16.45 -4.70
C ALA A 61 2.52 -15.10 -5.41
N LEU A 62 2.91 -14.07 -4.66
CA LEU A 62 3.16 -12.73 -5.18
C LEU A 62 4.58 -12.28 -4.83
N PHE A 63 5.30 -11.78 -5.83
CA PHE A 63 6.54 -11.02 -5.66
C PHE A 63 6.42 -9.69 -6.41
N VAL A 64 6.62 -8.58 -5.69
CA VAL A 64 6.65 -7.23 -6.26
C VAL A 64 7.98 -6.60 -5.92
N ALA A 65 8.67 -6.08 -6.93
CA ALA A 65 9.83 -5.23 -6.76
C ALA A 65 9.53 -3.87 -7.37
N GLN A 66 9.72 -2.79 -6.63
CA GLN A 66 9.48 -1.46 -7.13
C GLN A 66 10.45 -0.43 -6.59
N ARG A 67 10.63 0.62 -7.37
CA ARG A 67 11.37 1.81 -6.97
C ARG A 67 10.42 2.81 -6.28
N SER A 68 10.79 3.21 -5.07
CA SER A 68 10.05 4.15 -4.22
C SER A 68 10.51 5.58 -4.53
N ALA A 69 9.90 6.24 -5.50
CA ALA A 69 10.12 7.65 -5.76
C ALA A 69 8.85 8.45 -5.41
N PRO A 70 8.94 9.55 -4.64
CA PRO A 70 10.14 10.06 -4.00
C PRO A 70 10.62 9.20 -2.80
N ASP A 71 11.94 9.13 -2.61
CA ASP A 71 12.62 8.44 -1.50
C ASP A 71 13.15 9.48 -0.50
N VAL A 72 12.23 10.13 0.21
CA VAL A 72 12.56 11.12 1.24
C VAL A 72 11.99 10.71 2.60
N PRO A 73 12.58 11.17 3.72
CA PRO A 73 12.09 10.84 5.05
C PRO A 73 10.59 11.14 5.20
N GLY A 74 9.81 10.15 5.63
CA GLY A 74 8.35 10.25 5.77
C GLY A 74 7.57 9.48 4.70
N PHE A 75 8.18 9.09 3.58
CA PHE A 75 7.55 8.29 2.52
C PHE A 75 7.99 6.82 2.56
N ASP A 76 7.87 6.20 3.72
CA ASP A 76 8.23 4.79 3.89
C ASP A 76 7.26 3.88 3.12
N PRO A 77 7.76 2.87 2.39
CA PRO A 77 6.90 1.91 1.73
C PRO A 77 6.14 1.05 2.75
N GLY A 78 4.90 0.71 2.42
CA GLY A 78 3.99 -0.03 3.28
C GLY A 78 3.26 -1.13 2.54
N VAL A 79 2.98 -2.23 3.25
CA VAL A 79 2.17 -3.35 2.77
C VAL A 79 1.06 -3.63 3.76
N LEU A 80 -0.17 -3.72 3.28
CA LEU A 80 -1.32 -4.18 4.03
C LEU A 80 -1.88 -5.45 3.40
N ILE A 81 -2.17 -6.45 4.23
CA ILE A 81 -2.82 -7.69 3.80
C ILE A 81 -4.14 -7.83 4.57
N VAL A 82 -5.21 -8.15 3.85
CA VAL A 82 -6.50 -8.57 4.41
C VAL A 82 -6.58 -10.09 4.29
N PRO A 83 -6.30 -10.85 5.37
CA PRO A 83 -6.14 -12.30 5.27
C PRO A 83 -7.39 -13.01 4.77
N GLU A 84 -8.57 -12.49 5.11
CA GLU A 84 -9.87 -13.07 4.79
C GLU A 84 -10.18 -13.02 3.29
N THR A 85 -9.72 -11.97 2.61
CA THR A 85 -9.98 -11.77 1.17
C THR A 85 -8.75 -12.04 0.30
N GLY A 86 -7.57 -12.19 0.91
CA GLY A 86 -6.31 -12.27 0.17
C GLY A 86 -5.94 -10.97 -0.55
N LEU A 87 -6.57 -9.84 -0.20
CA LEU A 87 -6.19 -8.53 -0.74
C LEU A 87 -4.81 -8.14 -0.20
N VAL A 88 -3.94 -7.71 -1.10
CA VAL A 88 -2.63 -7.13 -0.79
C VAL A 88 -2.61 -5.72 -1.37
N LEU A 89 -2.33 -4.73 -0.52
CA LEU A 89 -2.13 -3.34 -0.91
C LEU A 89 -0.68 -2.97 -0.63
N ILE A 90 -0.03 -2.31 -1.59
CA ILE A 90 1.36 -1.88 -1.49
C ILE A 90 1.41 -0.40 -1.85
N GLY A 91 2.01 0.41 -0.99
CA GLY A 91 2.31 1.82 -1.27
C GLY A 91 3.81 2.03 -1.16
N ALA A 92 4.41 2.76 -2.10
CA ALA A 92 5.84 3.06 -2.10
C ALA A 92 6.14 4.29 -2.98
N GLY A 93 6.60 5.38 -2.37
CA GLY A 93 6.70 6.67 -3.07
C GLY A 93 5.31 7.09 -3.56
N GLU A 94 5.19 7.49 -4.83
CA GLU A 94 3.89 7.85 -5.43
C GLU A 94 3.02 6.63 -5.81
N ARG A 95 3.60 5.43 -5.93
CA ARG A 95 2.90 4.29 -6.51
C ARG A 95 2.10 3.51 -5.48
N LEU A 96 0.85 3.21 -5.83
CA LEU A 96 -0.03 2.30 -5.10
C LEU A 96 -0.37 1.10 -5.99
N LEU A 97 -0.32 -0.10 -5.42
CA LEU A 97 -0.63 -1.35 -6.11
C LEU A 97 -1.61 -2.18 -5.29
N ALA A 98 -2.53 -2.85 -5.97
CA ALA A 98 -3.41 -3.83 -5.35
C ALA A 98 -3.43 -5.15 -6.08
N TYR A 99 -3.43 -6.22 -5.30
CA TYR A 99 -3.46 -7.59 -5.77
C TYR A 99 -4.48 -8.40 -4.99
N ARG A 100 -4.92 -9.49 -5.61
CA ARG A 100 -5.67 -10.55 -4.92
C ARG A 100 -4.90 -11.84 -5.03
N LEU A 101 -4.72 -12.50 -3.89
CA LEU A 101 -4.06 -13.80 -3.78
C LEU A 101 -5.04 -14.95 -4.00
N ASP A 102 -5.84 -14.85 -5.06
CA ASP A 102 -6.59 -15.99 -5.59
C ASP A 102 -5.59 -17.02 -6.16
N ASP A 103 -6.09 -18.18 -6.61
CA ASP A 103 -5.28 -19.17 -7.34
C ASP A 103 -5.77 -19.21 -8.80
N PRO A 104 -5.09 -18.53 -9.76
CA PRO A 104 -3.82 -17.81 -9.61
C PRO A 104 -3.97 -16.36 -9.07
N PRO A 105 -2.90 -15.76 -8.51
CA PRO A 105 -2.93 -14.38 -8.03
C PRO A 105 -3.05 -13.37 -9.18
N VAL A 106 -3.75 -12.27 -8.94
CA VAL A 106 -4.05 -11.25 -9.97
C VAL A 106 -3.79 -9.83 -9.47
N ARG A 107 -3.27 -8.95 -10.35
CA ARG A 107 -3.29 -7.50 -10.11
C ARG A 107 -4.70 -6.97 -10.29
N LEU A 108 -5.20 -6.27 -9.28
CA LEU A 108 -6.50 -5.59 -9.33
C LEU A 108 -6.37 -4.22 -9.99
N TRP A 109 -5.39 -3.43 -9.56
CA TRP A 109 -5.12 -2.09 -10.10
C TRP A 109 -3.72 -1.59 -9.71
N GLU A 110 -3.32 -0.54 -10.42
CA GLU A 110 -2.25 0.38 -10.08
C GLU A 110 -2.87 1.79 -10.02
N ASP A 111 -2.51 2.56 -9.00
CA ASP A 111 -2.96 3.95 -8.79
C ASP A 111 -1.76 4.78 -8.29
N HIS A 112 -1.89 6.10 -8.25
CA HIS A 112 -0.80 7.00 -7.87
C HIS A 112 -1.29 8.10 -6.93
N THR A 113 -0.44 8.46 -5.97
CA THR A 113 -0.60 9.65 -5.13
C THR A 113 0.13 10.83 -5.77
N GLU A 114 -0.27 12.06 -5.50
CA GLU A 114 0.35 13.25 -6.11
C GLU A 114 1.80 13.52 -5.66
N VAL A 115 2.18 13.11 -4.44
CA VAL A 115 3.50 13.44 -3.88
C VAL A 115 4.16 12.24 -3.22
N GLY A 116 3.49 11.55 -2.30
CA GLY A 116 4.11 10.43 -1.61
C GLY A 116 3.18 9.75 -0.62
N PHE A 117 3.16 8.43 -0.70
CA PHE A 117 2.49 7.53 0.22
C PHE A 117 3.10 7.62 1.64
N TRP A 118 2.24 7.57 2.65
CA TRP A 118 2.64 7.47 4.06
C TRP A 118 2.35 6.09 4.64
N TRP A 119 1.10 5.64 4.61
CA TRP A 119 0.71 4.39 5.24
C TRP A 119 -0.63 3.85 4.74
N TRP A 120 -0.82 2.56 5.01
CA TRP A 120 -2.10 1.87 4.97
C TRP A 120 -2.52 1.50 6.39
N ASP A 121 -3.82 1.59 6.69
CA ASP A 121 -4.36 1.18 7.98
C ASP A 121 -5.74 0.54 7.83
N ARG A 122 -6.01 -0.57 8.53
CA ARG A 122 -7.30 -1.27 8.44
C ARG A 122 -8.14 -0.99 9.66
N GLN A 123 -9.37 -0.58 9.40
CA GLN A 123 -10.39 -0.26 10.38
C GLN A 123 -11.66 -1.08 10.05
N GLY A 124 -11.72 -2.30 10.56
CA GLY A 124 -12.80 -3.25 10.25
C GLY A 124 -12.86 -3.61 8.76
N GLU A 125 -13.91 -3.17 8.08
CA GLU A 125 -14.15 -3.41 6.64
C GLU A 125 -13.60 -2.29 5.73
N VAL A 126 -12.98 -1.27 6.31
CA VAL A 126 -12.39 -0.14 5.58
C VAL A 126 -10.87 -0.19 5.71
N VAL A 127 -10.19 0.06 4.59
CA VAL A 127 -8.76 0.33 4.57
C VAL A 127 -8.54 1.80 4.25
N LEU A 128 -7.85 2.50 5.14
CA LEU A 128 -7.40 3.86 4.94
C LEU A 128 -6.03 3.89 4.26
N MET A 129 -5.87 4.88 3.41
CA MET A 129 -4.62 5.28 2.76
C MET A 129 -4.35 6.72 3.13
N ALA A 130 -3.15 6.98 3.64
CA ALA A 130 -2.64 8.33 3.81
C ALA A 130 -1.46 8.58 2.88
N ALA A 131 -1.45 9.77 2.29
CA ALA A 131 -0.39 10.33 1.48
C ALA A 131 -0.32 11.84 1.71
N GLU A 132 0.80 12.49 1.35
CA GLU A 132 1.04 13.91 1.64
C GLU A 132 -0.17 14.82 1.38
N LEU A 133 -0.80 14.68 0.20
CA LEU A 133 -1.94 15.49 -0.25
C LEU A 133 -3.28 14.74 -0.33
N GLU A 134 -3.34 13.48 0.13
CA GLU A 134 -4.52 12.62 -0.04
C GLU A 134 -4.79 11.78 1.22
N LEU A 135 -6.06 11.77 1.62
CA LEU A 135 -6.62 10.73 2.49
C LEU A 135 -7.69 9.99 1.71
N ALA A 136 -7.61 8.65 1.65
CA ALA A 136 -8.57 7.83 0.92
C ALA A 136 -8.99 6.60 1.71
N ALA A 137 -10.16 6.06 1.37
CA ALA A 137 -10.67 4.81 1.89
C ALA A 137 -10.99 3.82 0.77
N TRP A 138 -10.74 2.55 1.07
CA TRP A 138 -10.97 1.41 0.22
C TRP A 138 -11.79 0.36 0.98
N ASP A 139 -12.55 -0.46 0.27
CA ASP A 139 -13.15 -1.66 0.87
C ASP A 139 -12.22 -2.87 0.80
N LEU A 140 -12.60 -3.97 1.46
CA LEU A 140 -11.81 -5.22 1.49
C LEU A 140 -11.74 -5.96 0.15
N SER A 141 -12.48 -5.52 -0.87
CA SER A 141 -12.32 -6.00 -2.25
C SER A 141 -11.23 -5.22 -3.01
N GLY A 142 -10.71 -4.14 -2.42
CA GLY A 142 -9.77 -3.24 -3.04
C GLY A 142 -10.47 -2.19 -3.92
N ARG A 143 -11.72 -1.81 -3.67
CA ARG A 143 -12.37 -0.72 -4.42
C ARG A 143 -12.33 0.59 -3.64
N LYS A 144 -11.92 1.70 -4.30
CA LYS A 144 -11.89 3.04 -3.69
C LYS A 144 -13.32 3.44 -3.37
N ARG A 145 -13.57 3.79 -2.11
CA ARG A 145 -14.86 4.28 -1.62
C ARG A 145 -14.95 5.79 -1.79
N TRP A 146 -13.92 6.48 -1.31
CA TRP A 146 -13.78 7.91 -1.40
C TRP A 146 -12.30 8.29 -1.28
N SER A 147 -11.96 9.48 -1.76
CA SER A 147 -10.71 10.16 -1.47
C SER A 147 -10.99 11.64 -1.28
N MET A 148 -10.09 12.32 -0.58
CA MET A 148 -10.14 13.76 -0.42
C MET A 148 -8.74 14.36 -0.40
N PHE A 149 -8.64 15.58 -0.93
CA PHE A 149 -7.47 16.40 -0.78
C PHE A 149 -7.31 16.86 0.68
N VAL A 150 -6.09 16.81 1.18
CA VAL A 150 -5.70 17.30 2.50
C VAL A 150 -4.42 18.12 2.36
N GLU A 151 -4.41 19.33 2.92
CA GLU A 151 -3.23 20.20 2.85
C GLU A 151 -2.37 20.02 4.11
N PRO A 152 -1.07 19.73 3.98
CA PRO A 152 -0.15 19.66 5.11
C PRO A 152 0.02 21.01 5.84
N PRO A 153 0.27 20.99 7.17
CA PRO A 153 0.16 19.83 8.05
C PRO A 153 -1.28 19.37 8.27
N TRP A 154 -1.46 18.04 8.25
CA TRP A 154 -2.71 17.40 8.63
C TRP A 154 -2.46 16.15 9.49
N SER A 155 -3.50 15.74 10.22
CA SER A 155 -3.49 14.52 11.01
C SER A 155 -4.88 13.91 11.09
N SER A 156 -4.96 12.60 11.25
CA SER A 156 -6.23 11.89 11.39
C SER A 156 -6.19 10.88 12.54
N SER A 157 -7.35 10.63 13.13
CA SER A 157 -7.58 9.48 14.00
C SER A 157 -8.95 8.87 13.73
N VAL A 158 -9.13 7.59 14.05
CA VAL A 158 -10.41 6.90 13.90
C VAL A 158 -10.98 6.60 15.27
N GLN A 159 -12.23 7.00 15.50
CA GLN A 159 -12.98 6.72 16.73
C GLN A 159 -14.43 6.44 16.38
N ASN A 160 -14.98 5.32 16.87
CA ASN A 160 -16.39 4.94 16.68
C ASN A 160 -16.87 5.06 15.22
N ASP A 161 -16.14 4.44 14.27
CA ASP A 161 -16.42 4.47 12.82
C ASP A 161 -16.43 5.86 12.17
N HIS A 162 -15.83 6.86 12.82
CA HIS A 162 -15.64 8.19 12.28
C HIS A 162 -14.16 8.53 12.19
N ILE A 163 -13.81 9.26 11.13
CA ILE A 163 -12.52 9.92 11.02
C ILE A 163 -12.64 11.28 11.68
N HIS A 164 -11.70 11.56 12.57
CA HIS A 164 -11.43 12.89 13.09
C HIS A 164 -10.22 13.42 12.35
N LEU A 165 -10.45 14.36 11.43
CA LEU A 165 -9.43 14.91 10.54
C LEU A 165 -9.15 16.36 10.94
N ASN A 166 -7.89 16.66 11.19
CA ASN A 166 -7.38 18.01 11.39
C ASN A 166 -6.53 18.41 10.18
N VAL A 167 -6.98 19.41 9.41
CA VAL A 167 -6.22 20.02 8.30
C VAL A 167 -5.94 21.46 8.67
N MET A 168 -4.68 21.87 8.79
CA MET A 168 -4.34 23.27 9.08
C MET A 168 -5.05 23.85 10.32
N ASN A 169 -5.23 23.05 11.38
CA ASN A 169 -5.99 23.38 12.60
C ASN A 169 -7.52 23.44 12.43
N HIS A 170 -8.05 23.02 11.29
CA HIS A 170 -9.48 22.87 11.05
C HIS A 170 -9.91 21.42 11.29
N LEU A 171 -10.71 21.21 12.34
CA LEU A 171 -11.25 19.92 12.70
C LEU A 171 -12.53 19.62 11.90
N SER A 172 -12.57 18.42 11.33
CA SER A 172 -13.75 17.85 10.70
C SER A 172 -13.95 16.41 11.18
N GLN A 173 -15.21 15.97 11.17
CA GLN A 173 -15.58 14.61 11.51
C GLN A 173 -16.58 14.09 10.48
N PHE A 174 -16.36 12.87 10.00
CA PHE A 174 -17.26 12.23 9.05
C PHE A 174 -17.14 10.71 9.14
N SER A 175 -18.13 10.01 8.59
CA SER A 175 -18.17 8.55 8.57
C SER A 175 -16.97 8.00 7.79
N LEU A 176 -16.29 7.03 8.40
CA LEU A 176 -15.19 6.30 7.79
C LEU A 176 -15.60 5.60 6.49
N ALA A 177 -16.81 5.04 6.45
CA ALA A 177 -17.32 4.31 5.29
C ALA A 177 -17.77 5.25 4.15
N ALA A 178 -18.36 6.40 4.48
CA ALA A 178 -18.99 7.29 3.50
C ALA A 178 -18.07 8.43 3.03
N GLY A 179 -17.08 8.82 3.81
CA GLY A 179 -16.24 9.99 3.53
C GLY A 179 -16.93 11.29 3.92
N SER A 180 -16.28 12.42 3.62
CA SER A 180 -16.91 13.74 3.78
C SER A 180 -17.98 13.94 2.70
N ALA A 181 -19.04 14.68 3.02
CA ALA A 181 -20.03 15.03 2.01
C ALA A 181 -19.35 15.83 0.88
N PRO A 182 -19.74 15.64 -0.40
CA PRO A 182 -19.24 16.47 -1.48
C PRO A 182 -19.52 17.94 -1.14
N LYS A 183 -18.51 18.80 -1.25
CA LYS A 183 -18.77 20.24 -1.29
C LYS A 183 -19.50 20.49 -2.62
N GLU A 184 -20.71 21.05 -2.55
CA GLU A 184 -21.40 21.53 -3.76
C GLU A 184 -20.47 22.50 -4.51
N PRO A 185 -20.48 22.47 -5.86
CA PRO A 185 -19.60 23.28 -6.70
C PRO A 185 -19.84 24.79 -6.56
#